data_AF-A0A166RPX5-F1
#
_entry.id   AF-A0A166RPX5-F1
#
_cell.length_a   1.000
_cell.length_b   1.000
_cell.length_c   1.000
_cell.angle_alpha   90.00
_cell.angle_beta   90.00
_cell.angle_gamma   90.00
#
_symmetry.space_group_name_H-M   'P 1'
#
loop_
_entity.id
_entity.type
_entity.pdbx_description
1 polymer ?
#
loop_
_entity_poly.entity_id
_entity_poly.type
_entity_poly.pdbx_seq_one_letter_code
_entity_poly.pdbx_strand_id
1 'polypeptide(L)'
;MALLPEPSPDIDTAQAGDIELLDINEQDIDSVLSTLSSKTARTLLVAITEEPGTPSALATRLDVSLQTVSYHVDALEGADLIRVAGTRYSEKGREMKIYAPCENPVVLVFGAD
;
A
#
# COMPACT_ATOMS: atom_id res chain seq x y z
N MET A 1 19.19 12.11 -25.08
CA MET A 1 17.72 11.98 -25.08
C MET A 1 17.30 11.74 -23.65
N ALA A 2 16.53 12.64 -23.04
CA ALA A 2 15.84 12.31 -21.80
C ALA A 2 14.65 11.43 -22.20
N LEU A 3 14.58 10.21 -21.67
CA LEU A 3 13.37 9.40 -21.75
C LEU A 3 12.29 10.17 -20.97
N LEU A 4 11.20 10.51 -21.65
CA LEU A 4 10.02 10.98 -20.94
C LEU A 4 9.58 9.86 -20.00
N PRO A 5 9.20 10.17 -18.74
CA PRO A 5 8.62 9.17 -17.87
C PRO A 5 7.39 8.58 -18.57
N GLU A 6 7.31 7.24 -18.62
CA GLU A 6 6.15 6.58 -19.20
C GLU A 6 4.87 6.99 -18.44
N PRO A 7 3.73 7.15 -19.14
CA PRO A 7 2.46 7.41 -18.48
C PRO A 7 2.22 6.34 -17.43
N SER A 8 1.74 6.75 -16.25
CA SER A 8 1.43 5.82 -15.18
C SER A 8 0.46 4.76 -15.72
N PRO A 9 0.72 3.46 -15.50
CA PRO A 9 -0.20 2.42 -15.91
C PRO A 9 -1.57 2.68 -15.28
N ASP A 10 -2.64 2.34 -16.00
CA ASP A 10 -3.98 2.35 -15.44
C ASP A 10 -4.08 1.21 -14.43
N ILE A 11 -3.96 1.55 -13.15
CA ILE A 11 -3.95 0.58 -12.04
C ILE A 11 -5.34 0.55 -11.42
N ASP A 12 -5.97 -0.62 -11.46
CA ASP A 12 -7.23 -0.86 -10.76
C ASP A 12 -7.03 -0.80 -9.24
N THR A 13 -7.79 0.09 -8.61
CA THR A 13 -7.83 0.31 -7.16
C THR A 13 -9.08 -0.29 -6.51
N ALA A 14 -10.03 -0.78 -7.31
CA ALA A 14 -11.26 -1.35 -6.79
C ALA A 14 -10.96 -2.63 -6.03
N GLN A 15 -11.33 -2.64 -4.75
CA GLN A 15 -11.28 -3.84 -3.92
C GLN A 15 -12.57 -4.64 -4.12
N ALA A 16 -12.74 -5.17 -5.33
CA ALA A 16 -13.96 -5.85 -5.77
C ALA A 16 -13.86 -7.39 -5.66
N GLY A 17 -12.79 -7.91 -5.04
CA GLY A 17 -12.64 -9.32 -4.72
C GLY A 17 -13.55 -9.78 -3.58
N ASP A 18 -13.30 -10.99 -3.09
CA ASP A 18 -14.04 -11.56 -1.97
C ASP A 18 -13.69 -10.85 -0.66
N ILE A 19 -14.67 -10.68 0.23
CA ILE A 19 -14.42 -10.09 1.56
C ILE A 19 -13.57 -11.07 2.36
N GLU A 20 -12.41 -10.61 2.80
CA GLU A 20 -11.53 -11.33 3.70
C GLU A 20 -11.89 -10.98 5.15
N LEU A 21 -12.30 -11.99 5.92
CA LEU A 21 -12.60 -11.84 7.33
C LEU A 21 -11.35 -12.17 8.14
N LEU A 22 -10.93 -11.22 8.98
CA LEU A 22 -9.79 -11.41 9.87
C LEU A 22 -10.28 -11.38 11.32
N ASP A 23 -10.21 -12.51 12.01
CA ASP A 23 -10.60 -12.61 13.42
C ASP A 23 -9.46 -12.14 14.34
N ILE A 24 -9.81 -11.38 15.38
CA ILE A 24 -8.87 -10.88 16.38
C ILE A 24 -8.12 -11.97 17.17
N ASN A 25 -8.58 -13.22 17.12
CA ASN A 25 -7.96 -14.35 17.78
C ASN A 25 -6.97 -15.11 16.89
N GLU A 26 -6.89 -14.79 15.59
CA GLU A 26 -5.93 -15.42 14.67
C GLU A 26 -4.50 -14.99 14.99
N GLN A 27 -3.50 -15.82 14.66
CA GLN A 27 -2.10 -15.49 14.99
C GLN A 27 -1.52 -14.39 14.09
N ASP A 28 -2.02 -14.27 12.86
CA ASP A 28 -1.49 -13.31 11.88
C ASP A 28 -2.05 -11.89 12.08
N ILE A 29 -3.08 -11.72 12.93
CA ILE A 29 -3.69 -10.42 13.20
C ILE A 29 -2.74 -9.43 13.89
N ASP A 30 -1.78 -9.92 14.68
CA ASP A 30 -0.86 -9.07 15.43
C ASP A 30 0.00 -8.20 14.47
N SER A 31 0.37 -8.75 13.31
CA SER A 31 1.10 -8.02 12.26
C SER A 31 0.27 -6.88 11.68
N VAL A 32 -1.00 -7.16 11.37
CA VAL A 32 -1.95 -6.19 10.82
C VAL A 32 -2.22 -5.08 11.84
N LEU A 33 -2.54 -5.43 13.08
CA LEU A 33 -2.84 -4.45 14.14
C LEU A 33 -1.62 -3.61 14.52
N SER A 34 -0.43 -4.21 14.62
CA SER A 34 0.81 -3.47 14.90
C SER A 34 1.11 -2.46 13.79
N THR A 35 0.94 -2.84 12.53
CA THR A 35 1.09 -1.94 11.38
C THR A 35 0.06 -0.81 11.42
N LEU A 36 -1.22 -1.14 11.60
CA LEU A 36 -2.33 -0.19 11.63
C LEU A 36 -2.34 0.68 12.89
N SER A 37 -1.61 0.35 13.95
CA SER A 37 -1.46 1.22 15.12
C SER A 37 -0.78 2.56 14.78
N SER A 38 0.10 2.57 13.76
CA SER A 38 0.76 3.78 13.28
C SER A 38 -0.20 4.69 12.52
N LYS A 39 -0.29 5.96 12.96
CA LYS A 39 -1.05 6.98 12.24
C LYS A 39 -0.53 7.17 10.81
N THR A 40 0.79 7.16 10.64
CA THR A 40 1.42 7.33 9.32
C THR A 40 1.10 6.16 8.39
N ALA A 41 1.10 4.92 8.91
CA ALA A 41 0.71 3.75 8.10
C ALA A 41 -0.74 3.86 7.64
N ARG A 42 -1.67 4.25 8.52
CA ARG A 42 -3.08 4.45 8.14
C ARG A 42 -3.25 5.57 7.11
N THR A 43 -2.57 6.70 7.29
CA THR A 43 -2.60 7.80 6.32
C THR A 43 -2.03 7.36 4.96
N LEU A 44 -0.96 6.57 4.96
CA LEU A 44 -0.35 6.04 3.75
C LEU A 44 -1.27 5.03 3.04
N LEU A 45 -1.93 4.14 3.80
CA LEU A 45 -2.90 3.20 3.26
C LEU A 45 -4.05 3.93 2.56
N VAL A 46 -4.66 4.93 3.21
CA VAL A 46 -5.72 5.75 2.58
C VAL A 46 -5.22 6.42 1.31
N ALA A 47 -4.02 7.01 1.34
CA ALA A 47 -3.45 7.65 0.18
C ALA A 47 -3.24 6.67 -0.97
N ILE A 48 -2.77 5.44 -0.70
CA ILE A 48 -2.57 4.39 -1.72
C ILE A 48 -3.92 3.96 -2.32
N THR A 49 -4.98 3.87 -1.50
CA THR A 49 -6.34 3.56 -1.97
C THR A 49 -6.92 4.65 -2.86
N GLU A 50 -6.67 5.91 -2.54
CA GLU A 50 -7.13 7.04 -3.37
C GLU A 50 -6.37 7.13 -4.70
N GLU A 51 -5.05 6.97 -4.68
CA GLU A 51 -4.24 6.93 -5.90
C GLU A 51 -2.95 6.11 -5.67
N PRO A 52 -2.76 4.99 -6.40
CA PRO A 52 -1.56 4.17 -6.39
C PRO A 52 -0.31 4.97 -6.72
N GLY A 53 0.81 4.56 -6.15
CA GLY A 53 2.04 5.33 -6.34
C GLY A 53 3.31 4.59 -5.97
N THR A 54 4.42 5.11 -6.49
CA THR A 54 5.74 4.70 -6.01
C THR A 54 6.02 5.31 -4.63
N PRO A 55 6.92 4.72 -3.82
CA PRO A 55 7.28 5.29 -2.52
C PRO A 55 7.72 6.76 -2.58
N SER A 56 8.38 7.18 -3.66
CA SER A 56 8.76 8.59 -3.85
C SER A 56 7.56 9.50 -4.12
N ALA A 57 6.58 9.06 -4.92
CA ALA A 57 5.39 9.84 -5.21
C ALA A 57 4.53 10.01 -3.94
N LEU A 58 4.38 8.92 -3.18
CA LEU A 58 3.69 8.91 -1.88
C LEU A 58 4.36 9.85 -0.87
N ALA A 59 5.70 9.84 -0.80
CA ALA A 59 6.46 10.72 0.08
C ALA A 59 6.23 12.20 -0.25
N THR A 60 6.26 12.56 -1.53
CA THR A 60 5.94 13.92 -1.98
C THR A 60 4.50 14.31 -1.66
N ARG A 61 3.55 13.41 -1.92
CA ARG A 61 2.11 13.69 -1.71
C ARG A 61 1.75 13.89 -0.23
N LEU A 62 2.40 13.13 0.65
CA LEU A 62 2.13 13.18 2.10
C LEU A 62 3.07 14.12 2.87
N ASP A 63 3.99 14.79 2.19
CA ASP A 63 5.02 15.65 2.80
C ASP A 63 5.79 14.96 3.94
N VAL A 64 6.23 13.72 3.68
CA VAL A 64 7.03 12.92 4.61
C VAL A 64 8.29 12.41 3.92
N SER A 65 9.26 11.93 4.70
CA SER A 65 10.50 11.42 4.13
C SER A 65 10.27 10.13 3.32
N LEU A 66 11.06 9.92 2.26
CA LEU A 66 11.07 8.67 1.50
C LEU A 66 11.31 7.45 2.40
N GLN A 67 12.20 7.59 3.39
CA GLN A 67 12.50 6.52 4.35
C GLN A 67 11.27 6.16 5.19
N THR A 68 10.53 7.16 5.67
CA THR A 68 9.28 6.97 6.42
C THR A 68 8.25 6.24 5.59
N VAL A 69 8.10 6.62 4.31
CA VAL A 69 7.20 5.92 3.39
C VAL A 69 7.67 4.50 3.15
N SER A 70 8.92 4.27 2.76
CA SER A 70 9.43 2.92 2.50
C SER A 70 9.22 1.99 3.70
N TYR A 71 9.51 2.46 4.91
CA TYR A 71 9.27 1.69 6.13
C TYR A 71 7.80 1.26 6.27
N HIS A 72 6.86 2.19 6.04
CA HIS A 72 5.44 1.89 6.18
C HIS A 72 4.87 1.12 5.00
N VAL A 73 5.38 1.31 3.77
CA VAL A 73 5.04 0.48 2.61
C VAL A 73 5.42 -0.96 2.86
N ASP A 74 6.66 -1.22 3.32
CA ASP A 74 7.12 -2.59 3.59
C ASP A 74 6.26 -3.27 4.67
N ALA A 75 5.87 -2.53 5.70
CA ALA A 75 4.98 -3.03 6.77
C ALA A 75 3.56 -3.33 6.25
N LEU A 76 2.99 -2.45 5.40
CA LEU A 76 1.67 -2.65 4.80
C LEU A 76 1.67 -3.79 3.78
N GLU A 77 2.73 -3.93 2.97
CA GLU A 77 2.92 -5.03 2.01
C GLU A 77 3.08 -6.35 2.77
N GLY A 78 3.86 -6.39 3.86
CA GLY A 78 4.01 -7.57 4.70
C GLY A 78 2.78 -7.94 5.53
N ALA A 79 1.79 -7.06 5.62
CA ALA A 79 0.50 -7.31 6.26
C ALA A 79 -0.62 -7.57 5.22
N ASP A 80 -0.27 -7.74 3.94
CA ASP A 80 -1.19 -7.98 2.82
C ASP A 80 -2.29 -6.92 2.64
N LEU A 81 -2.08 -5.71 3.17
CA LEU A 81 -3.03 -4.59 3.03
C LEU A 81 -2.84 -3.81 1.72
N ILE A 82 -1.67 -3.95 1.09
CA ILE A 82 -1.33 -3.37 -0.21
C ILE A 82 -0.55 -4.40 -1.03
N ARG A 83 -0.47 -4.17 -2.34
CA ARG A 83 0.25 -5.02 -3.29
C ARG A 83 1.09 -4.20 -4.26
N VAL A 84 2.07 -4.84 -4.88
CA VAL A 84 2.75 -4.30 -6.07
C VAL A 84 1.82 -4.47 -7.27
N ALA A 85 1.35 -3.36 -7.82
CA ALA A 85 0.45 -3.37 -8.98
C ALA A 85 1.16 -3.13 -10.31
N GLY A 86 2.44 -2.73 -10.27
CA GLY A 86 3.26 -2.54 -11.46
C GLY A 86 4.61 -1.95 -11.13
N THR A 87 5.36 -1.59 -12.16
CA THR A 87 6.63 -0.88 -12.03
C THR A 87 6.70 0.29 -13.00
N ARG A 88 7.52 1.29 -12.67
CA ARG A 88 7.89 2.38 -13.59
C ARG A 88 9.35 2.72 -13.46
N TYR A 89 9.94 3.35 -14.48
CA TYR A 89 11.30 3.87 -14.40
C TYR A 89 11.32 5.29 -13.84
N SER A 90 12.27 5.55 -12.93
CA SER A 90 12.65 6.90 -12.52
C SER A 90 13.39 7.65 -13.63
N GLU A 91 13.57 8.96 -13.48
CA GLU A 91 14.39 9.78 -14.38
C GLU A 91 15.83 9.28 -14.53
N LYS A 92 16.34 8.56 -13.51
CA LYS A 92 17.67 7.95 -13.50
C LYS A 92 17.68 6.52 -14.05
N GLY A 93 16.58 6.06 -14.65
CA GLY A 93 16.44 4.72 -15.23
C GLY A 93 16.34 3.60 -14.20
N ARG A 94 16.09 3.90 -12.92
CA ARG A 94 15.85 2.87 -11.89
C ARG A 94 14.39 2.47 -11.90
N GLU A 95 14.13 1.17 -11.95
CA GLU A 95 12.80 0.60 -11.78
C GLU A 95 12.29 0.86 -10.36
N MET A 96 11.01 1.21 -10.25
CA MET A 96 10.32 1.54 -9.01
C MET A 96 8.97 0.84 -8.99
N LYS A 97 8.71 0.07 -7.94
CA LYS A 97 7.40 -0.54 -7.68
C LYS A 97 6.33 0.55 -7.50
N ILE A 98 5.15 0.30 -8.06
CA ILE A 98 3.90 1.05 -7.82
C ILE A 98 3.05 0.21 -6.87
N TYR A 99 2.61 0.82 -5.78
CA TYR A 99 1.79 0.17 -4.76
C TYR A 99 0.34 0.61 -4.88
N ALA A 100 -0.57 -0.36 -4.75
CA ALA A 100 -2.02 -0.21 -4.77
C ALA A 100 -2.65 -1.02 -3.63
N PRO A 101 -3.95 -0.84 -3.31
CA PRO A 101 -4.64 -1.70 -2.36
C PRO A 101 -4.61 -3.17 -2.77
N CYS A 102 -4.74 -4.05 -1.78
CA CYS A 102 -5.05 -5.46 -2.05
C CYS A 102 -6.40 -5.59 -2.78
N GLU A 103 -6.57 -6.66 -3.55
CA GLU A 103 -7.77 -6.88 -4.39
C GLU A 103 -9.02 -7.16 -3.56
N ASN A 104 -8.83 -7.73 -2.37
CA ASN A 104 -9.89 -8.13 -1.45
C ASN A 104 -10.10 -7.06 -0.39
N PRO A 105 -11.34 -6.63 -0.11
CA PRO A 105 -11.62 -5.81 1.04
C PRO A 105 -11.47 -6.64 2.33
N VAL A 106 -10.81 -6.07 3.34
CA VAL A 106 -10.56 -6.75 4.63
C VAL A 106 -11.52 -6.22 5.71
N VAL A 107 -12.15 -7.13 6.46
CA VAL A 107 -13.01 -6.81 7.60
C VAL A 107 -12.47 -7.48 8.85
N LEU A 108 -12.13 -6.66 9.85
CA LEU A 108 -11.77 -7.14 11.18
C LEU A 108 -13.03 -7.50 11.97
N VAL A 109 -13.10 -8.73 12.49
CA VAL A 109 -14.21 -9.21 13.31
C VAL A 109 -13.76 -9.51 14.74
N PHE A 110 -14.65 -9.29 15.70
CA PHE A 110 -14.45 -9.59 17.11
C PHE A 110 -15.72 -10.20 17.70
N GLY A 111 -15.56 -11.23 18.55
CA GLY A 111 -16.69 -11.89 19.19
C GLY A 111 -17.62 -12.60 18.21
N ALA A 112 -17.07 -13.14 17.13
CA ALA A 112 -17.78 -14.01 16.19
C ALA A 112 -17.93 -15.43 16.76
N ASP A 113 -18.51 -15.52 17.96
CA ASP A 113 -18.98 -16.76 18.58
C ASP A 113 -20.51 -16.85 18.49
#